data_AF-A0A3B0WDB6-F1
#
_entry.id   AF-A0A3B0WDB6-F1
#
_cell.length_a   1.000
_cell.length_b   1.000
_cell.length_c   1.000
_cell.angle_alpha   90.00
_cell.angle_beta   90.00
_cell.angle_gamma   90.00
#
_symmetry.space_group_name_H-M   'P 1'
#
loop_
_entity.id
_entity.type
_entity.pdbx_description
1 polymer ?
#
loop_
_entity_poly.entity_id
_entity_poly.type
_entity_poly.pdbx_seq_one_letter_code
_entity_poly.pdbx_strand_id
1 'polypeptide(L)' 'MQTSTSKLTKKYQATIPEPVRKRLHLSSGDEIVFDIDGDDVHIRKARSIDLTFAQSIQGTLTEWATEADEEAYRDL' A
#
# COMPACT_ATOMS: atom_id res chain seq x y z
N MET A 1 -24.08 -5.91 -5.64
CA MET A 1 -22.67 -5.70 -6.02
C MET A 1 -22.64 -4.80 -7.24
N GLN A 2 -21.85 -3.73 -7.22
CA GLN A 2 -21.55 -2.96 -8.42
C GLN A 2 -20.19 -3.40 -8.95
N THR A 3 -20.13 -3.86 -10.19
CA THR A 3 -18.90 -4.31 -10.84
C THR A 3 -18.45 -3.27 -11.85
N SER A 4 -17.15 -2.98 -11.92
CA SER A 4 -16.56 -2.10 -12.92
C SER A 4 -15.20 -2.65 -13.33
N THR A 5 -14.85 -2.56 -14.61
CA THR A 5 -13.60 -3.09 -15.16
C THR A 5 -12.81 -1.97 -15.83
N SER A 6 -11.49 -2.01 -15.72
CA SER A 6 -10.59 -1.13 -16.47
C SER A 6 -9.48 -1.95 -17.12
N LYS A 7 -8.91 -1.43 -18.21
CA LYS A 7 -7.84 -2.11 -18.95
C LYS A 7 -6.49 -1.80 -18.33
N LEU A 8 -5.70 -2.83 -18.10
CA LEU A 8 -4.31 -2.69 -17.70
C LEU A 8 -3.45 -2.24 -18.90
N THR A 9 -2.68 -1.18 -18.71
CA THR A 9 -1.72 -0.69 -19.70
C THR A 9 -0.40 -1.49 -19.62
N LYS A 10 0.47 -1.30 -20.61
CA LYS A 10 1.82 -1.92 -20.62
C LYS A 10 2.69 -1.53 -19.42
N LYS A 11 2.40 -0.40 -18.76
CA LYS A 11 3.11 0.07 -17.57
C LYS A 11 2.44 -0.38 -16.26
N TYR A 12 1.56 -1.39 -16.33
CA TYR A 12 0.79 -1.89 -15.19
C TYR A 12 -0.10 -0.83 -14.51
N GLN A 13 -0.48 0.21 -15.24
CA GLN A 13 -1.45 1.20 -14.76
C GLN A 13 -2.85 0.81 -15.23
N ALA A 14 -3.83 0.93 -14.36
CA ALA A 14 -5.25 0.81 -14.68
C ALA A 14 -6.02 1.99 -14.06
N THR A 15 -6.97 2.55 -14.81
CA THR A 15 -7.79 3.65 -14.30
C THR A 15 -8.72 3.13 -13.22
N ILE A 16 -8.75 3.78 -12.06
CA ILE A 16 -9.72 3.49 -11.00
C ILE A 16 -11.09 3.99 -11.47
N PRO A 17 -12.12 3.14 -11.62
CA PRO A 17 -13.44 3.54 -12.11
C PRO A 17 -14.08 4.63 -11.25
N GLU A 18 -14.91 5.48 -11.87
CA GLU A 18 -15.57 6.60 -11.18
C GLU A 18 -16.33 6.21 -9.91
N PRO A 19 -17.11 5.11 -9.86
CA PRO A 19 -17.80 4.70 -8.64
C PRO A 19 -16.84 4.42 -7.48
N VAL A 20 -15.69 3.82 -7.78
CA VAL A 20 -14.64 3.51 -6.79
C VAL A 20 -13.99 4.80 -6.29
N ARG A 21 -13.62 5.72 -7.20
CA ARG A 21 -13.03 7.02 -6.83
C ARG A 21 -13.94 7.82 -5.91
N LYS A 22 -15.24 7.89 -6.24
CA LYS A 22 -16.25 8.59 -5.42
C LYS A 22 -16.40 7.94 -4.06
N ARG A 23 -16.44 6.61 -4.00
CA ARG A 23 -16.62 5.84 -2.75
C ARG A 23 -15.44 5.99 -1.80
N LEU A 24 -14.22 6.05 -2.33
CA LEU A 24 -12.98 6.19 -1.58
C LEU A 24 -12.52 7.65 -1.40
N HIS A 25 -13.29 8.62 -1.91
CA HIS A 25 -12.95 10.05 -1.90
C HIS A 25 -11.54 10.36 -2.45
N LEU A 26 -11.20 9.70 -3.57
CA LEU A 26 -9.91 9.84 -4.23
C LEU A 26 -9.83 11.10 -5.09
N SER A 27 -8.71 11.79 -4.99
CA SER A 27 -8.29 12.97 -5.74
C SER A 27 -6.90 12.73 -6.34
N SER A 28 -6.52 13.56 -7.31
CA SER A 28 -5.16 13.51 -7.84
C SER A 28 -4.14 13.79 -6.74
N GLY A 29 -3.10 12.97 -6.66
CA GLY A 29 -2.05 13.07 -5.64
C GLY A 29 -2.34 12.28 -4.36
N ASP A 30 -3.51 11.67 -4.22
CA ASP A 30 -3.76 10.74 -3.13
C ASP A 30 -2.92 9.46 -3.29
N GLU A 31 -2.36 8.99 -2.19
CA GLU A 31 -1.76 7.66 -2.10
C GLU A 31 -2.83 6.60 -1.83
N ILE A 32 -2.59 5.41 -2.37
CA ILE A 32 -3.51 4.29 -2.34
C ILE A 32 -2.76 3.07 -1.84
N VAL A 33 -3.37 2.35 -0.90
CA VAL A 33 -2.82 1.11 -0.36
C VAL A 33 -3.54 -0.07 -1.01
N PHE A 34 -2.75 -1.08 -1.33
CA PHE A 34 -3.20 -2.40 -1.78
C PHE A 34 -2.95 -3.39 -0.64
N ASP A 35 -4.00 -3.75 0.07
CA ASP A 35 -3.94 -4.82 1.06
C ASP A 35 -4.18 -6.14 0.32
N ILE A 36 -3.23 -7.08 0.41
CA ILE A 36 -3.25 -8.37 -0.30
C ILE A 36 -3.53 -9.47 0.72
N ASP A 37 -4.62 -10.20 0.53
CA ASP A 37 -5.07 -11.31 1.39
C ASP A 37 -5.35 -12.54 0.52
N GLY A 38 -4.34 -13.40 0.36
CA GLY A 38 -4.39 -14.54 -0.55
C GLY A 38 -4.62 -14.11 -2.00
N ASP A 39 -5.77 -14.52 -2.55
CA ASP A 39 -6.19 -14.18 -3.93
C ASP A 39 -7.00 -12.88 -4.01
N ASP A 40 -7.36 -12.29 -2.86
CA ASP A 40 -8.15 -11.07 -2.78
C ASP A 40 -7.25 -9.83 -2.58
N VAL A 41 -7.57 -8.76 -3.32
CA VAL A 41 -6.88 -7.47 -3.20
C VAL A 41 -7.88 -6.40 -2.83
N HIS A 42 -7.66 -5.76 -1.69
CA HIS A 42 -8.45 -4.63 -1.21
C HIS A 42 -7.71 -3.31 -1.44
N ILE A 43 -8.46 -2.31 -1.93
CA ILE A 43 -7.93 -0.98 -2.22
C ILE A 43 -8.54 0.02 -1.25
N ARG A 44 -7.68 0.82 -0.61
CA ARG A 44 -8.09 1.92 0.27
C ARG A 44 -7.23 3.16 0.06
N LYS A 45 -7.77 4.32 0.40
CA LYS A 45 -7.00 5.56 0.47
C LYS A 45 -6.03 5.49 1.66
N ALA A 46 -4.77 5.85 1.44
CA ALA A 46 -3.78 5.95 2.51
C ALA A 46 -4.19 7.07 3.49
N ARG A 47 -4.05 6.81 4.79
CA ARG A 47 -4.27 7.83 5.84
C ARG A 47 -2.93 8.37 6.30
N SER A 48 -2.89 9.63 6.74
CA SER A 48 -1.67 10.25 7.27
C SER A 48 -1.07 9.44 8.43
N ILE A 49 -1.91 8.79 9.23
CA ILE A 49 -1.46 7.92 10.32
C ILE A 49 -0.73 6.68 9.82
N ASP A 50 -1.00 6.16 8.62
CA ASP A 50 -0.33 4.98 8.09
C ASP A 50 1.16 5.28 7.82
N LEU A 51 1.46 6.45 7.26
CA LEU A 51 2.82 6.91 7.00
C LEU A 51 3.56 7.29 8.29
N THR A 52 2.91 8.06 9.17
CA THR A 52 3.53 8.51 10.42
C THR A 52 3.72 7.36 11.41
N PHE A 53 2.79 6.40 11.48
CA PHE A 53 2.94 5.21 12.32
C PHE A 53 4.09 4.32 11.83
N ALA A 54 4.17 4.05 10.52
CA ALA A 54 5.29 3.30 9.96
C ALA A 54 6.65 3.96 10.26
N GLN A 55 6.75 5.28 10.07
CA GLN A 55 7.95 6.05 10.42
C GLN A 55 8.25 6.04 11.92
N SER A 56 7.23 6.13 12.78
CA SER A 56 7.39 6.16 14.24
C SER A 56 7.84 4.81 14.80
N ILE A 57 7.31 3.70 14.27
CA ILE A 57 7.69 2.34 14.68
C ILE A 57 9.13 2.03 14.25
N GLN A 58 9.53 2.43 13.03
CA GLN A 58 10.88 2.19 12.52
C GLN A 58 11.96 2.73 13.48
N GLY A 59 11.76 3.92 14.06
CA GLY A 59 12.70 4.50 15.02
C GLY A 59 12.78 3.78 16.37
N THR A 60 11.79 2.94 16.70
CA THR A 60 11.72 2.20 17.98
C THR A 60 12.21 0.76 17.88
N LEU A 61 12.36 0.21 16.68
CA LEU A 61 12.85 -1.16 16.42
C LEU A 61 14.39 -1.24 16.39
N THR A 62 15.08 -0.51 17.27
CA THR A 62 16.56 -0.51 17.32
C THR A 62 17.15 -1.85 17.72
N GLU A 63 16.37 -2.72 18.36
CA GLU A 63 16.78 -4.07 18.76
C GLU A 63 16.87 -5.07 17.59
N TRP A 64 16.33 -4.73 16.40
CA TRP A 64 16.34 -5.55 15.18
C TRP A 64 17.28 -5.03 14.08
N ALA A 65 18.10 -4.03 14.41
CA ALA A 65 19.06 -3.41 13.51
C ALA A 65 20.51 -3.70 13.95
N THR A 66 20.74 -4.85 14.59
CA THR A 66 22.07 -5.24 15.06
C THR A 66 22.90 -5.85 13.93
N GLU A 67 24.20 -5.92 14.14
CA GLU A 67 25.13 -6.57 13.20
C GLU A 67 24.77 -8.06 12.99
N ALA A 68 24.22 -8.72 14.02
CA ALA A 68 23.75 -10.09 13.93
C ALA A 68 22.48 -10.23 13.07
N ASP A 69 21.59 -9.23 13.08
CA ASP A 69 20.40 -9.21 12.23
C ASP A 69 20.78 -8.96 10.76
N GLU A 70 21.68 -8.01 10.54
CA GLU A 70 22.22 -7.69 9.23
C GLU A 70 22.90 -8.91 8.59
N GLU A 71 23.70 -9.65 9.37
CA GLU A 71 24.38 -10.86 8.89
C GLU A 71 23.42 -12.03 8.64
N ALA A 72 22.29 -12.09 9.35
CA ALA A 72 21.28 -13.14 9.17
C ALA A 72 20.33 -12.88 7.98
N TYR A 73 20.03 -11.62 7.64
CA TYR A 73 18.92 -11.29 6.74
C TYR A 73 19.27 -10.43 5.52
N ARG A 74 20.52 -9.97 5.36
CA ARG A 74 20.90 -9.05 4.25
C ARG A 74 20.64 -9.59 2.84
N ASP A 75 20.63 -10.91 2.65
CA ASP A 75 20.51 -11.56 1.34
C ASP A 75 19.13 -12.24 1.10
N LEU A 76 18.12 -11.94 1.93
CA LEU A 76 16.76 -12.48 1.84
C LEU A 76 15.83 -11.56 1.04
#